data_AF-A0A1X0AQI7-F1
#
_entry.id   AF-A0A1X0AQI7-F1
#
_cell.length_a   1.000
_cell.length_b   1.000
_cell.length_c   1.000
_cell.angle_alpha   90.00
_cell.angle_beta   90.00
_cell.angle_gamma   90.00
#
_symmetry.space_group_name_H-M   'P 1'
#
loop_
_entity.id
_entity.type
_entity.pdbx_description
1 polymer ?
#
loop_
_entity_poly.entity_id
_entity_poly.type
_entity_poly.pdbx_seq_one_letter_code
_entity_poly.pdbx_strand_id
1 'polypeptide(L)'
;MRMMWAMLLAVFGLAAVPGAASAQPSSCPPMCDQIPASAWIAAADIPLDRTYHWREPAGLAVATVGPRFRFEDDCATPPLPGDARGYAVSARALIPEPSGQWQVQAQVVHWRGETWRGADIALGVIRVAAGALRACQLTAPQTSPSITTDVPGQLAAVLSIDGNRVLHQYLLADTRNSTVVELAMWSTTPPQVPWPTIPDSQVFDAMTRPLCDAYLGSCR
;
A
#
# COMPACT_ATOMS: atom_id res chain seq x y z
N MET A 1 -7.58 -28.62 -61.02
CA MET A 1 -6.32 -27.90 -60.67
C MET A 1 -6.56 -27.23 -59.32
N ARG A 2 -6.23 -27.87 -58.19
CA ARG A 2 -4.95 -27.77 -57.45
C ARG A 2 -4.48 -26.33 -57.24
N MET A 3 -4.71 -25.79 -56.03
CA MET A 3 -3.76 -24.91 -55.37
C MET A 3 -4.08 -24.85 -53.87
N MET A 4 -3.35 -25.67 -53.09
CA MET A 4 -3.29 -25.56 -51.62
C MET A 4 -2.39 -24.37 -51.28
N TRP A 5 -2.79 -23.51 -50.33
CA TRP A 5 -1.88 -22.58 -49.66
C TRP A 5 -2.05 -22.73 -48.16
N ALA A 6 -1.08 -23.40 -47.55
CA ALA A 6 -0.89 -23.47 -46.11
C ALA A 6 -0.20 -22.17 -45.67
N MET A 7 -0.85 -21.41 -44.77
CA MET A 7 -0.20 -20.34 -44.02
C MET A 7 0.24 -20.88 -42.66
N LEU A 8 1.55 -20.94 -42.45
CA LEU A 8 2.17 -21.19 -41.15
C LEU A 8 2.01 -19.96 -40.26
N LEU A 9 1.24 -20.09 -39.17
CA LEU A 9 1.19 -19.12 -38.08
C LEU A 9 2.37 -19.37 -37.14
N ALA A 10 3.42 -18.58 -37.25
CA ALA A 10 4.49 -18.50 -36.26
C ALA A 10 4.03 -17.59 -35.11
N VAL A 11 3.56 -18.19 -34.02
CA VAL A 11 3.26 -17.47 -32.77
C VAL A 11 4.59 -17.22 -32.05
N PHE A 12 5.11 -16.00 -32.17
CA PHE A 12 6.18 -15.51 -31.31
C PHE A 12 5.58 -15.09 -29.96
N GLY A 13 5.74 -15.92 -28.94
CA GLY A 13 5.46 -15.55 -27.56
C GLY A 13 6.53 -14.62 -27.03
N LEU A 14 6.27 -13.32 -27.01
CA LEU A 14 7.04 -12.36 -26.22
C LEU A 14 6.63 -12.51 -24.76
N ALA A 15 7.45 -13.21 -23.98
CA ALA A 15 7.37 -13.16 -22.53
C ALA A 15 7.77 -11.75 -22.08
N ALA A 16 6.79 -10.92 -21.73
CA ALA A 16 7.04 -9.66 -21.05
C ALA A 16 7.51 -9.96 -19.62
N VAL A 17 8.82 -9.91 -19.42
CA VAL A 17 9.41 -9.87 -18.07
C VAL A 17 9.01 -8.52 -17.46
N PRO A 18 8.44 -8.45 -16.25
CA PRO A 18 8.18 -7.18 -15.60
C PRO A 18 9.53 -6.45 -15.41
N GLY A 19 9.68 -5.30 -16.07
CA GLY A 19 10.87 -4.46 -15.91
C GLY A 19 10.96 -3.92 -14.49
N ALA A 20 12.16 -3.91 -13.93
CA ALA A 20 12.45 -3.12 -12.74
C ALA A 20 12.11 -1.66 -13.01
N ALA A 21 11.47 -0.98 -12.06
CA ALA A 21 11.22 0.45 -12.14
C ALA A 21 12.56 1.18 -12.31
N SER A 22 12.74 1.91 -13.42
CA SER A 22 13.89 2.79 -13.57
C SER A 22 13.59 4.12 -12.88
N ALA A 23 14.05 4.25 -11.64
CA ALA A 23 14.34 5.56 -11.09
C ALA A 23 15.36 6.25 -12.02
N GLN A 24 15.23 7.57 -12.25
CA GLN A 24 16.28 8.32 -12.94
C GLN A 24 17.63 8.01 -12.28
N PRO A 25 18.69 7.74 -13.06
CA PRO A 25 19.94 7.23 -12.51
C PRO A 25 20.63 8.33 -11.71
N SER A 26 20.31 8.42 -10.43
CA SER A 26 21.21 9.01 -9.45
C SER A 26 22.13 7.90 -8.94
N SER A 27 23.36 8.28 -8.65
CA SER A 27 24.47 7.42 -8.20
C SER A 27 24.25 6.87 -6.79
N CYS A 28 23.08 6.28 -6.53
CA CYS A 28 22.75 5.67 -5.26
C CYS A 28 23.19 4.20 -5.25
N PRO A 29 23.81 3.72 -4.15
CA PRO A 29 24.05 2.30 -3.95
C PRO A 29 22.74 1.49 -4.04
N PRO A 30 22.76 0.22 -4.49
CA PRO A 30 21.56 -0.63 -4.62
C PRO A 30 20.75 -0.78 -3.32
N MET A 31 21.38 -0.55 -2.17
CA MET A 31 20.72 -0.54 -0.86
C MET A 31 19.69 0.59 -0.72
N CYS A 32 19.82 1.68 -1.48
CA CYS A 32 18.83 2.75 -1.56
C CYS A 32 17.62 2.38 -2.44
N ASP A 33 17.67 1.26 -3.16
CA ASP A 33 16.56 0.68 -3.95
C ASP A 33 15.65 -0.25 -3.14
N GLN A 34 15.83 -0.30 -1.82
CA GLN A 34 15.06 -1.17 -0.94
C GLN A 34 14.46 -0.41 0.25
N ILE A 35 13.30 -0.89 0.71
CA ILE A 35 12.71 -0.43 1.97
C ILE A 35 13.46 -1.12 3.11
N PRO A 36 14.10 -0.38 4.03
CA PRO A 36 14.82 -0.97 5.16
C PRO A 36 13.87 -1.65 6.14
N ALA A 37 14.36 -2.68 6.82
CA ALA A 37 13.57 -3.42 7.82
C ALA A 37 13.06 -2.51 8.95
N SER A 38 13.78 -1.44 9.28
CA SER A 38 13.37 -0.45 10.29
C SER A 38 12.20 0.43 9.88
N ALA A 39 11.75 0.41 8.61
CA ALA A 39 10.62 1.23 8.14
C ALA A 39 9.25 0.59 8.37
N TRP A 40 9.21 -0.65 8.86
CA TRP A 40 7.98 -1.43 9.01
C TRP A 40 7.42 -1.31 10.41
N ILE A 41 6.09 -1.25 10.51
CA ILE A 41 5.39 -1.42 11.79
C ILE A 41 5.79 -2.77 12.41
N ALA A 42 6.09 -2.78 13.71
CA ALA A 42 6.38 -4.01 14.43
C ALA A 42 5.14 -4.90 14.48
N ALA A 43 5.29 -6.21 14.32
CA ALA A 43 4.15 -7.13 14.35
C ALA A 43 3.28 -6.98 15.61
N ALA A 44 3.93 -6.82 16.77
CA ALA A 44 3.27 -6.64 18.07
C ALA A 44 2.43 -5.36 18.18
N ASP A 45 2.69 -4.36 17.34
CA ASP A 45 1.95 -3.11 17.29
C ASP A 45 0.77 -3.13 16.29
N ILE A 46 0.65 -4.17 15.47
CA ILE A 46 -0.47 -4.34 14.54
C ILE A 46 -1.72 -4.71 15.35
N PRO A 47 -2.90 -4.09 15.10
CA PRO A 47 -4.14 -4.46 15.77
C PRO A 47 -4.38 -5.97 15.75
N LEU A 48 -4.96 -6.51 16.83
CA LEU A 48 -5.24 -7.95 17.00
C LEU A 48 -4.02 -8.87 17.17
N ASP A 49 -2.80 -8.34 17.34
CA ASP A 49 -1.60 -9.18 17.52
C ASP A 49 -1.71 -10.17 18.69
N ARG A 50 -2.36 -9.80 19.80
CA ARG A 50 -2.55 -10.71 20.95
C ARG A 50 -3.30 -12.00 20.60
N THR A 51 -4.09 -11.98 19.53
CA THR A 51 -4.86 -13.13 19.06
C THR A 51 -4.17 -13.84 17.90
N TYR A 52 -3.57 -13.08 16.98
CA TYR A 52 -3.03 -13.60 15.72
C TYR A 52 -1.53 -13.85 15.73
N HIS A 53 -0.78 -13.19 16.62
CA HIS A 53 0.68 -13.21 16.68
C HIS A 53 1.28 -12.98 15.30
N TRP A 54 1.06 -11.78 14.77
CA TRP A 54 1.40 -11.46 13.40
C TRP A 54 2.88 -11.73 13.12
N ARG A 55 3.17 -12.13 11.89
CA ARG A 55 4.56 -12.26 11.45
C ARG A 55 5.14 -10.87 11.17
N GLU A 56 6.44 -10.71 11.41
CA GLU A 56 7.13 -9.45 11.15
C GLU A 56 7.02 -9.05 9.66
N PRO A 57 6.42 -7.88 9.33
CA PRO A 57 6.20 -7.48 7.94
C PRO A 57 7.50 -7.37 7.14
N ALA A 58 8.57 -6.87 7.75
CA ALA A 58 9.87 -6.71 7.10
C ALA A 58 10.41 -8.03 6.51
N GLY A 59 10.18 -9.16 7.18
CA GLY A 59 10.62 -10.48 6.72
C GLY A 59 9.77 -11.07 5.58
N LEU A 60 8.62 -10.46 5.28
CA LEU A 60 7.67 -10.88 4.25
C LEU A 60 7.59 -9.88 3.09
N ALA A 61 8.31 -8.77 3.18
CA ALA A 61 8.22 -7.67 2.25
C ALA A 61 8.76 -8.04 0.86
N VAL A 62 8.00 -7.70 -0.18
CA VAL A 62 8.40 -7.81 -1.58
C VAL A 62 8.35 -6.43 -2.23
N ALA A 63 9.35 -6.12 -3.07
CA ALA A 63 9.38 -4.87 -3.81
C ALA A 63 8.17 -4.78 -4.78
N THR A 64 7.61 -3.58 -4.92
CA THR A 64 6.45 -3.31 -5.78
C THR A 64 6.75 -2.22 -6.81
N VAL A 65 6.07 -2.28 -7.95
CA VAL A 65 6.13 -1.25 -9.00
C VAL A 65 4.73 -0.68 -9.18
N GLY A 66 4.59 0.65 -9.12
CA GLY A 66 3.29 1.31 -9.14
C GLY A 66 2.37 0.87 -7.99
N PRO A 67 2.82 1.00 -6.73
CA PRO A 67 2.09 0.48 -5.58
C PRO A 67 0.70 1.10 -5.48
N ARG A 68 -0.31 0.24 -5.34
CA ARG A 68 -1.69 0.63 -5.04
C ARG A 68 -2.00 0.37 -3.57
N PHE A 69 -2.84 1.20 -2.97
CA PHE A 69 -3.40 0.95 -1.65
C PHE A 69 -4.55 -0.04 -1.76
N ARG A 70 -4.78 -0.81 -0.70
CA ARG A 70 -5.77 -1.89 -0.68
C ARG A 70 -7.17 -1.39 -1.03
N PHE A 71 -7.58 -0.26 -0.47
CA PHE A 71 -8.90 0.32 -0.77
C PHE A 71 -9.06 0.67 -2.26
N GLU A 72 -7.99 0.98 -3.00
CA GLU A 72 -8.10 1.35 -4.42
C GLU A 72 -8.52 0.17 -5.30
N ASP A 73 -8.19 -1.06 -4.89
CA ASP A 73 -8.69 -2.27 -5.52
C ASP A 73 -10.17 -2.48 -5.16
N ASP A 74 -10.53 -2.37 -3.89
CA ASP A 74 -11.91 -2.56 -3.39
C ASP A 74 -12.89 -1.44 -3.83
N CYS A 75 -12.37 -0.25 -4.16
CA CYS A 75 -13.12 0.87 -4.73
C CYS A 75 -13.07 0.91 -6.27
N ALA A 76 -12.35 -0.01 -6.93
CA ALA A 76 -12.10 0.04 -8.37
C ALA A 76 -11.60 1.42 -8.84
N THR A 77 -10.73 2.07 -8.05
CA THR A 77 -10.22 3.42 -8.34
C THR A 77 -9.44 3.42 -9.65
N PRO A 78 -9.74 4.31 -10.61
CA PRO A 78 -8.97 4.38 -11.86
C PRO A 78 -7.51 4.73 -11.60
N PRO A 79 -6.55 4.21 -12.40
CA PRO A 79 -5.16 4.64 -12.32
C PRO A 79 -5.03 6.15 -12.53
N LEU A 80 -4.20 6.80 -11.72
CA LEU A 80 -3.92 8.23 -11.87
C LEU A 80 -2.82 8.45 -12.92
N PRO A 81 -3.08 9.19 -14.02
CA PRO A 81 -2.03 9.54 -14.96
C PRO A 81 -0.93 10.36 -14.28
N GLY A 82 0.33 9.95 -14.46
CA GLY A 82 1.47 10.62 -13.82
C GLY A 82 1.57 10.43 -12.30
N ASP A 83 0.96 9.36 -11.76
CA ASP A 83 1.04 9.04 -10.33
C ASP A 83 2.48 9.03 -9.83
N ALA A 84 2.75 9.82 -8.78
CA ALA A 84 4.06 9.96 -8.18
C ALA A 84 4.61 8.62 -7.62
N ARG A 85 3.71 7.69 -7.27
CA ARG A 85 4.08 6.36 -6.81
C ARG A 85 4.80 5.54 -7.89
N GLY A 86 4.63 5.89 -9.17
CA GLY A 86 5.28 5.20 -10.30
C GLY A 86 6.80 5.31 -10.31
N TYR A 87 7.39 6.28 -9.61
CA TYR A 87 8.84 6.46 -9.48
C TYR A 87 9.34 6.37 -8.02
N ALA A 88 8.50 5.88 -7.10
CA ALA A 88 8.87 5.66 -5.71
C ALA A 88 9.59 4.30 -5.53
N VAL A 89 10.44 4.20 -4.50
CA VAL A 89 10.83 2.91 -3.96
C VAL A 89 9.67 2.39 -3.14
N SER A 90 9.23 1.16 -3.38
CA SER A 90 8.11 0.62 -2.61
C SER A 90 8.24 -0.87 -2.37
N ALA A 91 7.70 -1.30 -1.24
CA ALA A 91 7.57 -2.70 -0.91
C ALA A 91 6.27 -2.95 -0.14
N ARG A 92 5.75 -4.16 -0.26
CA ARG A 92 4.51 -4.63 0.37
C ARG A 92 4.76 -5.94 1.09
N ALA A 93 4.22 -6.08 2.29
CA ALA A 93 4.13 -7.33 3.04
C ALA A 93 2.67 -7.76 3.14
N LEU A 94 2.38 -9.02 2.82
CA LEU A 94 1.07 -9.63 2.99
C LEU A 94 1.17 -10.74 4.04
N ILE A 95 0.31 -10.70 5.04
CA ILE A 95 0.18 -11.71 6.09
C ILE A 95 -1.21 -12.33 5.92
N PRO A 96 -1.31 -13.40 5.11
CA PRO A 96 -2.59 -14.06 4.88
C PRO A 96 -2.94 -14.99 6.05
N GLU A 97 -4.23 -15.05 6.34
CA GLU A 97 -4.85 -15.99 7.27
C GLU A 97 -5.96 -16.79 6.57
N PRO A 98 -6.49 -17.88 7.16
CA PRO A 98 -7.62 -18.60 6.60
C PRO A 98 -8.85 -17.72 6.34
N SER A 99 -9.77 -18.19 5.49
CA SER A 99 -11.01 -17.48 5.21
C SER A 99 -11.80 -17.20 6.48
N GLY A 100 -12.35 -15.99 6.59
CA GLY A 100 -13.07 -15.52 7.78
C GLY A 100 -12.22 -14.93 8.89
N GLN A 101 -10.90 -15.03 8.77
CA GLN A 101 -9.94 -14.37 9.64
C GLN A 101 -9.46 -13.03 9.06
N TRP A 102 -8.95 -12.18 9.94
CA TRP A 102 -8.31 -10.93 9.55
C TRP A 102 -7.04 -11.21 8.74
N GLN A 103 -6.96 -10.54 7.60
CA GLN A 103 -5.79 -10.47 6.75
C GLN A 103 -5.07 -9.15 7.02
N VAL A 104 -3.75 -9.10 6.82
CA VAL A 104 -2.97 -7.86 6.95
C VAL A 104 -2.16 -7.60 5.71
N GLN A 105 -2.21 -6.37 5.21
CA GLN A 105 -1.28 -5.81 4.26
C GLN A 105 -0.61 -4.59 4.89
N ALA A 106 0.73 -4.59 4.91
CA ALA A 106 1.52 -3.40 5.16
C ALA A 106 2.24 -3.01 3.87
N GLN A 107 2.33 -1.72 3.58
CA GLN A 107 3.06 -1.23 2.40
C GLN A 107 3.78 0.06 2.73
N VAL A 108 5.01 0.20 2.24
CA VAL A 108 5.83 1.40 2.40
C VAL A 108 6.16 1.93 1.01
N VAL A 109 5.97 3.23 0.81
CA VAL A 109 6.25 3.96 -0.42
C VAL A 109 7.13 5.15 -0.07
N HIS A 110 8.33 5.21 -0.63
CA HIS A 110 9.35 6.18 -0.27
C HIS A 110 9.88 6.91 -1.51
N TRP A 111 9.93 8.24 -1.44
CA TRP A 111 10.49 9.09 -2.49
C TRP A 111 11.89 9.57 -2.10
N ARG A 112 12.84 9.38 -3.02
CA ARG A 112 14.20 9.88 -2.87
C ARG A 112 14.28 11.38 -3.12
N GLY A 113 15.37 11.97 -2.64
CA GLY A 113 15.76 13.35 -2.93
C GLY A 113 15.44 14.28 -1.78
N GLU A 114 15.32 15.57 -2.09
CA GLU A 114 15.12 16.60 -1.08
C GLU A 114 13.78 16.40 -0.34
N THR A 115 13.86 16.30 0.99
CA THR A 115 12.73 15.90 1.83
C THR A 115 11.55 16.87 1.77
N TRP A 116 11.78 18.16 1.48
CA TRP A 116 10.69 19.13 1.32
C TRP A 116 9.85 18.85 0.06
N ARG A 117 10.48 18.51 -1.05
CA ARG A 117 9.78 18.14 -2.29
C ARG A 117 9.08 16.79 -2.13
N GLY A 118 9.71 15.85 -1.43
CA GLY A 118 9.10 14.56 -1.12
C GLY A 118 7.96 14.66 -0.09
N ALA A 119 7.99 15.63 0.82
CA ALA A 119 6.89 15.91 1.76
C ALA A 119 5.61 16.35 1.03
N ASP A 120 5.73 17.26 0.06
CA ASP A 120 4.59 17.70 -0.77
C ASP A 120 4.00 16.54 -1.57
N ILE A 121 4.85 15.65 -2.08
CA ILE A 121 4.42 14.44 -2.79
C ILE A 121 3.67 13.50 -1.83
N ALA A 122 4.25 13.18 -0.67
CA ALA A 122 3.64 12.27 0.31
C ALA A 122 2.27 12.79 0.79
N LEU A 123 2.19 14.08 1.16
CA LEU A 123 0.92 14.73 1.52
C LEU A 123 -0.07 14.78 0.35
N GLY A 124 0.42 14.97 -0.88
CA GLY A 124 -0.37 14.89 -2.10
C GLY A 124 -1.03 13.54 -2.29
N VAL A 125 -0.29 12.44 -2.08
CA VAL A 125 -0.80 11.07 -2.18
C VAL A 125 -1.92 10.81 -1.17
N ILE A 126 -1.78 11.27 0.09
CA ILE A 126 -2.85 11.15 1.10
C ILE A 126 -4.10 11.94 0.68
N ARG A 127 -3.95 13.17 0.19
CA ARG A 127 -5.08 13.99 -0.29
C ARG A 127 -5.81 13.33 -1.46
N VAL A 128 -5.07 12.77 -2.42
CA VAL A 128 -5.66 12.04 -3.55
C VAL A 128 -6.41 10.79 -3.04
N ALA A 129 -5.83 10.04 -2.12
CA ALA A 129 -6.48 8.87 -1.52
C ALA A 129 -7.77 9.25 -0.77
N ALA A 130 -7.77 10.36 -0.03
CA ALA A 130 -8.97 10.87 0.65
C ALA A 130 -10.06 11.27 -0.35
N GLY A 131 -9.70 11.84 -1.50
CA GLY A 131 -10.63 12.10 -2.61
C GLY A 131 -11.18 10.80 -3.21
N ALA A 132 -10.33 9.82 -3.46
CA ALA A 132 -10.72 8.53 -4.01
C ALA A 132 -11.64 7.73 -3.08
N LEU A 133 -11.39 7.75 -1.76
CA LEU A 133 -12.29 7.14 -0.78
C LEU A 133 -13.67 7.80 -0.79
N ARG A 134 -13.73 9.14 -0.78
CA ARG A 134 -15.03 9.86 -0.89
C ARG A 134 -15.78 9.53 -2.18
N ALA A 135 -15.05 9.29 -3.27
CA ALA A 135 -15.60 8.95 -4.57
C ALA A 135 -15.84 7.43 -4.77
N CYS A 136 -15.51 6.58 -3.79
CA CYS A 136 -15.50 5.13 -3.94
C CYS A 136 -16.81 4.56 -4.50
N GLN A 137 -17.95 5.05 -4.01
CA GLN A 137 -19.28 4.58 -4.45
C GLN A 137 -19.61 4.91 -5.92
N LEU A 138 -18.89 5.83 -6.55
CA LEU A 138 -19.07 6.14 -7.97
C LEU A 138 -18.54 5.01 -8.87
N THR A 139 -17.48 4.32 -8.43
CA THR A 139 -16.82 3.24 -9.18
C THR A 139 -17.10 1.86 -8.61
N ALA A 140 -17.48 1.78 -7.33
CA ALA A 140 -17.89 0.57 -6.64
C ALA A 140 -19.15 0.83 -5.78
N PRO A 141 -20.37 0.80 -6.37
CA PRO A 141 -21.60 1.17 -5.68
C PRO A 141 -21.94 0.33 -4.45
N GLN A 142 -21.40 -0.89 -4.37
CA GLN A 142 -21.59 -1.81 -3.25
C GLN A 142 -20.52 -1.66 -2.14
N THR A 143 -19.55 -0.77 -2.33
CA THR A 143 -18.52 -0.45 -1.33
C THR A 143 -18.88 0.85 -0.63
N SER A 144 -19.10 0.80 0.69
CA SER A 144 -19.45 1.96 1.51
C SER A 144 -18.30 2.33 2.45
N PRO A 145 -17.55 3.41 2.17
CA PRO A 145 -16.50 3.90 3.05
C PRO A 145 -17.04 4.82 4.15
N SER A 146 -16.50 4.67 5.35
CA SER A 146 -16.67 5.58 6.48
C SER A 146 -15.30 6.11 6.88
N ILE A 147 -15.03 7.39 6.59
CA ILE A 147 -13.77 8.03 6.96
C ILE A 147 -13.83 8.36 8.46
N THR A 148 -12.91 7.80 9.24
CA THR A 148 -12.82 7.98 10.69
C THR A 148 -11.78 9.02 11.08
N THR A 149 -10.73 9.19 10.26
CA THR A 149 -9.72 10.24 10.40
C THR A 149 -9.40 10.82 9.03
N ASP A 150 -9.39 12.15 8.90
CA ASP A 150 -8.85 12.88 7.74
C ASP A 150 -8.23 14.19 8.22
N VAL A 151 -6.93 14.13 8.51
CA VAL A 151 -6.10 15.27 8.91
C VAL A 151 -4.84 15.27 8.04
N PRO A 152 -4.10 16.39 7.94
CA PRO A 152 -2.91 16.44 7.09
C PRO A 152 -1.92 15.29 7.38
N GLY A 153 -1.73 14.43 6.39
CA GLY A 153 -0.82 13.29 6.46
C GLY A 153 -1.36 12.03 7.14
N GLN A 154 -2.60 12.02 7.66
CA GLN A 154 -3.20 10.83 8.26
C GLN A 154 -4.63 10.64 7.75
N LEU A 155 -4.90 9.45 7.22
CA LEU A 155 -6.21 9.09 6.68
C LEU A 155 -6.57 7.69 7.17
N ALA A 156 -7.71 7.56 7.83
CA ALA A 156 -8.26 6.28 8.24
C ALA A 156 -9.71 6.14 7.77
N ALA A 157 -10.06 4.93 7.35
CA ALA A 157 -11.43 4.61 6.96
C ALA A 157 -11.78 3.14 7.24
N VAL A 158 -13.06 2.91 7.48
CA VAL A 158 -13.66 1.57 7.54
C VAL A 158 -14.57 1.41 6.32
N LEU A 159 -14.32 0.41 5.49
CA LEU A 159 -15.11 0.13 4.29
C LEU A 159 -15.92 -1.14 4.51
N SER A 160 -17.22 -1.07 4.25
CA SER A 160 -18.06 -2.25 4.04
C SER A 160 -18.08 -2.56 2.54
N ILE A 161 -17.70 -3.78 2.15
CA ILE A 161 -17.57 -4.19 0.76
C ILE A 161 -18.57 -5.32 0.49
N ASP A 162 -19.48 -5.10 -0.46
CA ASP A 162 -20.53 -6.04 -0.87
C ASP A 162 -21.40 -6.57 0.29
N GLY A 163 -21.39 -5.89 1.44
CA GLY A 163 -22.04 -6.33 2.69
C GLY A 163 -21.43 -7.59 3.33
N ASN A 164 -20.38 -8.17 2.74
CA ASN A 164 -19.80 -9.46 3.17
C ASN A 164 -18.34 -9.35 3.63
N ARG A 165 -17.72 -8.18 3.49
CA ARG A 165 -16.35 -7.90 3.89
C ARG A 165 -16.26 -6.55 4.58
N VAL A 166 -15.30 -6.44 5.50
CA VAL A 166 -14.92 -5.20 6.16
C VAL A 166 -13.44 -4.96 5.95
N LEU A 167 -13.06 -3.73 5.65
CA LEU A 167 -11.67 -3.29 5.52
C LEU A 167 -11.43 -2.09 6.45
N HIS A 168 -10.43 -2.19 7.30
CA HIS A 168 -9.84 -1.07 8.03
C HIS A 168 -8.59 -0.61 7.28
N GLN A 169 -8.62 0.64 6.82
CA GLN A 169 -7.57 1.25 6.02
C GLN A 169 -6.94 2.38 6.82
N TYR A 170 -5.60 2.37 6.92
CA TYR A 170 -4.80 3.44 7.49
C TYR A 170 -3.72 3.85 6.51
N LEU A 171 -3.62 5.14 6.24
CA LEU A 171 -2.54 5.74 5.45
C LEU A 171 -1.89 6.87 6.24
N LEU A 172 -0.57 6.84 6.30
CA LEU A 172 0.26 7.81 7.01
C LEU A 172 1.31 8.36 6.05
N ALA A 173 1.42 9.68 5.93
CA ALA A 173 2.56 10.35 5.32
C ALA A 173 3.50 10.89 6.41
N ASP A 174 4.76 10.49 6.38
CA ASP A 174 5.83 11.10 7.15
C ASP A 174 6.61 12.09 6.28
N THR A 175 6.44 13.37 6.59
CA THR A 175 7.05 14.47 5.85
C THR A 175 8.54 14.63 6.14
N ARG A 176 9.04 14.04 7.23
CA ARG A 176 10.46 14.15 7.63
C ARG A 176 11.36 13.31 6.73
N ASN A 177 10.83 12.21 6.19
CA ASN A 177 11.57 11.26 5.35
C ASN A 177 10.88 10.96 4.00
N SER A 178 9.84 11.72 3.62
CA SER A 178 9.16 11.57 2.32
C SER A 178 8.63 10.15 2.09
N THR A 179 7.91 9.62 3.08
CA THR A 179 7.37 8.25 3.04
C THR A 179 5.88 8.25 3.25
N VAL A 180 5.17 7.38 2.53
CA VAL A 180 3.79 7.00 2.82
C VAL A 180 3.76 5.54 3.25
N VAL A 181 3.11 5.25 4.37
CA VAL A 181 2.89 3.90 4.88
C VAL A 181 1.41 3.59 4.87
N GLU A 182 1.08 2.39 4.44
CA GLU A 182 -0.23 1.79 4.52
C GLU A 182 -0.23 0.66 5.54
N LEU A 183 -1.30 0.61 6.34
CA LEU A 183 -1.75 -0.58 7.03
C LEU A 183 -3.21 -0.84 6.64
N ALA A 184 -3.46 -1.98 6.01
CA ALA A 184 -4.79 -2.40 5.60
C ALA A 184 -5.10 -3.76 6.22
N MET A 185 -6.24 -3.88 6.90
CA MET A 185 -6.69 -5.11 7.53
C MET A 185 -8.11 -5.42 7.09
N TRP A 186 -8.38 -6.64 6.63
CA TRP A 186 -9.73 -7.00 6.19
C TRP A 186 -10.14 -8.39 6.60
N SER A 187 -11.44 -8.60 6.71
CA SER A 187 -12.06 -9.89 7.03
C SER A 187 -13.41 -10.00 6.32
N THR A 188 -14.00 -11.20 6.30
CA THR A 188 -15.44 -11.34 6.01
C THR A 188 -16.28 -10.73 7.14
N THR A 189 -17.55 -10.45 6.85
CA THR A 189 -18.53 -9.89 7.79
C THR A 189 -19.64 -10.92 8.06
N PRO A 190 -19.94 -11.25 9.33
CA PRO A 190 -19.22 -10.80 10.53
C PRO A 190 -17.81 -11.42 10.64
N PRO A 191 -16.82 -10.70 11.18
CA PRO A 191 -15.50 -11.26 11.41
C PRO A 191 -15.53 -12.25 12.59
N GLN A 192 -14.71 -13.31 12.52
CA GLN A 192 -14.63 -14.30 13.62
C GLN A 192 -14.09 -13.69 14.92
N VAL A 193 -13.11 -12.79 14.77
CA VAL A 193 -12.58 -11.97 15.88
C VAL A 193 -13.09 -10.55 15.68
N PRO A 194 -13.82 -9.96 16.63
CA PRO A 194 -14.31 -8.59 16.48
C PRO A 194 -13.14 -7.60 16.41
N TRP A 195 -13.31 -6.52 15.66
CA TRP A 195 -12.34 -5.43 15.66
C TRP A 195 -12.22 -4.83 17.08
N PRO A 196 -11.02 -4.60 17.59
CA PRO A 196 -10.84 -4.10 18.96
C PRO A 196 -11.21 -2.61 19.03
N THR A 197 -11.66 -2.15 20.20
CA THR A 197 -11.86 -0.71 20.43
C THR A 197 -10.51 -0.02 20.63
N ILE A 198 -9.91 0.42 19.52
CA ILE A 198 -8.63 1.11 19.46
C ILE A 198 -8.83 2.44 18.71
N PRO A 199 -8.36 3.58 19.23
CA PRO A 199 -8.43 4.84 18.51
C PRO A 199 -7.44 4.87 17.35
N ASP A 200 -7.81 5.50 16.23
CA ASP A 200 -6.96 5.61 15.04
C ASP A 200 -5.58 6.21 15.36
N SER A 201 -5.51 7.17 16.28
CA SER A 201 -4.25 7.80 16.71
C SER A 201 -3.24 6.79 17.24
N GLN A 202 -3.68 5.76 17.96
CA GLN A 202 -2.78 4.72 18.47
C GLN A 202 -2.19 3.88 17.34
N VAL A 203 -2.98 3.62 16.27
CA VAL A 203 -2.49 2.92 15.07
C VAL A 203 -1.50 3.80 14.32
N PHE A 204 -1.79 5.09 14.16
CA PHE A 204 -0.87 6.04 13.52
C PHE A 204 0.44 6.21 14.31
N ASP A 205 0.41 6.26 15.64
CA ASP A 205 1.61 6.31 16.47
C ASP A 205 2.48 5.06 16.28
N ALA A 206 1.87 3.89 16.21
CA ALA A 206 2.54 2.62 15.91
C ALA A 206 3.18 2.61 14.51
N MET A 207 2.48 3.12 13.50
CA MET A 207 3.01 3.26 12.13
C MET A 207 4.15 4.29 12.04
N THR A 208 4.09 5.36 12.84
CA THR A 208 5.07 6.46 12.82
C THR A 208 6.39 6.08 13.51
N ARG A 209 6.32 5.32 14.61
CA ARG A 209 7.47 4.92 15.42
C ARG A 209 8.68 4.38 14.63
N PRO A 210 8.53 3.39 13.72
CA PRO A 210 9.65 2.87 12.92
C PRO A 210 10.27 3.92 11.98
N LEU A 211 9.48 4.88 11.50
CA LEU A 211 9.91 5.88 10.52
C LEU A 211 10.90 6.91 11.08
N CYS A 212 10.99 7.03 12.41
CA CYS A 212 11.99 7.88 13.06
C CYS A 212 13.42 7.34 12.88
N ASP A 213 13.59 6.02 12.84
CA ASP A 213 14.89 5.36 12.72
C ASP A 213 15.17 4.89 11.27
N ALA A 214 14.11 4.65 10.50
CA ALA A 214 14.22 4.42 9.07
C ALA A 214 14.65 5.69 8.35
N TYR A 215 15.68 5.57 7.51
CA TYR A 215 16.14 6.64 6.62
C TYR A 215 17.00 7.75 7.25
N LEU A 216 17.60 7.52 8.43
CA LEU A 216 18.64 8.39 9.01
C LEU A 216 19.82 8.68 8.05
N GLY A 217 19.98 7.92 6.96
CA GLY A 217 21.02 8.06 5.93
C GLY A 217 20.56 8.46 4.53
N SER A 218 19.25 8.62 4.24
CA SER A 218 18.80 9.08 2.91
C SER A 218 18.94 10.60 2.71
N CYS A 219 19.38 11.30 3.76
CA CYS A 219 19.56 12.75 3.83
C CYS A 219 21.04 13.17 3.83
N ARG A 220 21.88 12.57 2.97
CA ARG A 220 23.23 13.09 2.69
C ARG A 220 23.48 13.23 1.20
#